data_AF-A0A4Y2G386-F1
#
_entry.id   AF-A0A4Y2G386-F1
#
_cell.length_a   1.000
_cell.length_b   1.000
_cell.length_c   1.000
_cell.angle_alpha   90.00
_cell.angle_beta   90.00
_cell.angle_gamma   90.00
#
_symmetry.space_group_name_H-M   'P 1'
#
loop_
_entity.id
_entity.type
_entity.pdbx_description
1 polymer ?
#
loop_
_entity_poly.entity_id
_entity_poly.type
_entity_poly.pdbx_seq_one_letter_code
_entity_poly.pdbx_strand_id
1 'polypeptide(L)'
;MRISVRCARQQYLDYLECQKREKMEEQSNNKRKLLIEEIDFLQAKRKCLEEDVKNTRQSSDALADEGEKKKDISLFLKSNALRKEVTEKVLSLNP
;
A
#
# COMPACT_ATOMS: atom_id res chain seq x y z
N MET A 1 17.80 -29.86 -51.34
CA MET A 1 16.41 -29.59 -50.90
C MET A 1 16.10 -30.08 -49.48
N ARG A 2 16.62 -31.23 -48.99
CA ARG A 2 16.36 -31.71 -47.61
C ARG A 2 16.90 -30.80 -46.49
N ILE A 3 18.05 -30.14 -46.71
CA ILE A 3 18.69 -29.27 -45.72
C ILE A 3 17.88 -27.98 -45.50
N SER A 4 17.37 -27.36 -46.57
CA SER A 4 16.57 -26.12 -46.47
C SER A 4 15.25 -26.32 -45.74
N VAL A 5 14.57 -27.46 -45.96
CA VAL A 5 13.33 -27.82 -45.24
C VAL A 5 13.60 -28.07 -43.76
N ARG A 6 14.72 -28.70 -43.40
CA ARG A 6 15.13 -28.90 -42.01
C ARG A 6 15.44 -27.56 -41.31
N CYS A 7 16.14 -26.66 -41.99
CA CYS A 7 16.43 -25.32 -41.48
C CYS A 7 15.15 -24.51 -41.26
N ALA A 8 14.22 -24.50 -42.22
CA ALA A 8 12.94 -23.81 -42.08
C ALA A 8 12.11 -24.38 -40.90
N ARG A 9 12.12 -25.71 -40.72
CA ARG A 9 11.45 -26.35 -39.59
C ARG A 9 12.09 -25.95 -38.25
N GLN A 10 13.42 -25.88 -38.18
CA GLN A 10 14.11 -25.46 -36.96
C GLN A 10 13.79 -24.01 -36.61
N GLN A 11 13.85 -23.09 -37.57
CA GLN A 11 13.50 -21.68 -37.38
C GLN A 11 12.07 -21.50 -36.87
N TYR A 12 11.13 -22.29 -37.40
CA TYR A 12 9.75 -22.26 -36.91
C TYR A 12 9.62 -22.75 -35.46
N LEU A 13 10.34 -23.81 -35.08
CA LEU A 13 10.35 -24.29 -33.69
C LEU A 13 10.97 -23.27 -32.75
N ASP A 14 12.10 -22.66 -33.13
CA ASP A 14 12.76 -21.62 -32.36
C ASP A 14 11.83 -20.41 -32.17
N TYR A 15 11.10 -20.01 -33.22
CA TYR A 15 10.09 -18.96 -33.16
C TYR A 15 8.96 -19.30 -32.18
N LEU A 16 8.43 -20.53 -32.21
CA LEU A 16 7.39 -20.96 -31.27
C LEU A 16 7.89 -20.98 -29.83
N GLU A 17 9.15 -21.35 -29.59
CA GLU A 17 9.75 -21.27 -28.26
C GLU A 17 9.94 -19.83 -27.79
N CYS A 18 10.39 -18.93 -28.66
CA CYS A 18 10.46 -17.50 -28.36
C CYS A 18 9.08 -16.95 -27.97
N GLN A 19 8.04 -17.23 -28.76
CA GLN A 19 6.68 -16.78 -28.47
C GLN A 19 6.17 -17.30 -27.11
N LYS A 20 6.50 -18.55 -26.75
CA LYS A 20 6.15 -19.10 -25.44
C LYS A 20 6.87 -18.37 -24.31
N ARG A 21 8.17 -18.08 -24.46
CA ARG A 21 8.97 -17.33 -23.48
C ARG A 21 8.45 -15.91 -23.30
N GLU A 22 8.22 -15.19 -24.40
CA GLU A 22 7.67 -13.83 -24.41
C GLU A 22 6.33 -13.77 -23.69
N LYS A 23 5.42 -14.72 -23.96
CA LYS A 23 4.12 -14.77 -23.29
C LYS A 23 4.23 -15.01 -21.78
N MET A 24 5.16 -15.86 -21.34
CA MET A 24 5.40 -16.09 -19.90
C MET A 24 6.01 -14.85 -19.24
N GLU A 25 6.93 -14.18 -19.91
CA GLU A 25 7.57 -12.96 -19.42
C GLU A 25 6.55 -11.82 -19.32
N GLU A 26 5.70 -11.63 -20.33
CA GLU A 26 4.63 -10.64 -20.33
C GLU A 26 3.66 -10.86 -19.16
N GLN A 27 3.24 -12.12 -18.92
CA GLN A 27 2.40 -12.45 -17.78
C GLN A 27 3.07 -12.15 -16.44
N SER A 28 4.37 -12.45 -16.31
CA SER A 28 5.14 -12.13 -15.11
C SER A 28 5.25 -10.63 -14.88
N ASN A 29 5.56 -9.87 -15.94
CA ASN A 29 5.67 -8.42 -15.90
C ASN A 29 4.33 -7.75 -15.55
N ASN A 30 3.22 -8.24 -16.11
CA ASN A 30 1.88 -7.76 -15.77
C ASN A 30 1.54 -8.00 -14.30
N LYS A 31 1.83 -9.19 -13.77
CA LYS A 31 1.65 -9.48 -12.34
C LYS A 31 2.51 -8.57 -11.47
N ARG A 32 3.78 -8.36 -11.85
CA ARG A 32 4.69 -7.45 -11.13
C ARG A 32 4.17 -6.02 -11.14
N LYS A 33 3.65 -5.54 -12.26
CA LYS A 33 3.09 -4.20 -12.38
C LYS A 33 1.89 -4.00 -11.45
N LEU A 34 0.95 -4.94 -11.42
CA LEU A 34 -0.19 -4.91 -10.51
C LEU A 34 0.24 -4.91 -9.04
N LEU A 35 1.26 -5.68 -8.69
CA LEU A 35 1.80 -5.69 -7.33
C LEU A 35 2.45 -4.36 -6.94
N ILE A 36 3.16 -3.71 -7.86
CA ILE A 36 3.74 -2.38 -7.61
C ILE A 36 2.63 -1.35 -7.39
N GLU A 37 1.60 -1.35 -8.25
CA GLU A 37 0.45 -0.45 -8.12
C GLU A 37 -0.27 -0.64 -6.76
N GLU A 38 -0.46 -1.89 -6.33
CA GLU A 38 -1.04 -2.20 -5.02
C GLU A 38 -0.15 -1.73 -3.86
N ILE A 39 1.17 -1.93 -3.95
CA ILE A 39 2.11 -1.44 -2.94
C ILE A 39 2.03 0.10 -2.84
N ASP A 40 2.06 0.80 -3.96
CA ASP A 40 2.00 2.26 -3.99
C ASP A 40 0.67 2.76 -3.40
N PHE A 41 -0.44 2.11 -3.73
CA PHE A 41 -1.75 2.39 -3.14
C PHE A 41 -1.75 2.20 -1.62
N LEU A 42 -1.22 1.08 -1.13
CA LEU A 42 -1.14 0.79 0.30
C LEU A 42 -0.23 1.76 1.04
N GLN A 43 0.89 2.17 0.43
CA GLN A 43 1.79 3.18 0.99
C GLN A 43 1.13 4.55 1.09
N ALA A 44 0.40 4.98 0.06
CA ALA A 44 -0.36 6.22 0.08
C ALA A 44 -1.43 6.19 1.19
N LYS A 45 -2.17 5.09 1.30
CA LYS A 45 -3.17 4.90 2.36
C LYS A 45 -2.56 4.94 3.76
N ARG A 46 -1.41 4.28 3.96
CA ARG A 46 -0.67 4.31 5.23
C ARG A 46 -0.28 5.74 5.61
N LYS A 47 0.26 6.50 4.66
CA LYS A 47 0.66 7.90 4.89
C LYS A 47 -0.54 8.78 5.30
N CYS A 48 -1.70 8.61 4.67
CA CYS A 48 -2.92 9.31 5.09
C CYS A 48 -3.31 8.97 6.54
N LEU A 49 -3.27 7.68 6.90
CA LEU A 49 -3.59 7.24 8.26
C LEU A 49 -2.60 7.77 9.31
N GLU A 50 -1.31 7.84 8.98
CA GLU A 50 -0.30 8.45 9.85
C GLU A 50 -0.58 9.94 10.10
N GLU A 51 -1.03 10.66 9.08
CA GLU A 51 -1.45 12.06 9.18
C GLU A 51 -2.72 12.22 10.02
N ASP A 52 -3.73 11.37 9.82
CA ASP A 52 -4.95 11.35 10.64
C ASP A 52 -4.66 11.10 12.13
N VAL A 53 -3.76 10.15 12.42
CA VAL A 53 -3.29 9.87 13.78
C VAL A 53 -2.61 11.10 14.38
N LYS A 54 -1.73 11.75 13.62
CA LYS A 54 -1.04 12.97 14.05
C LYS A 54 -2.03 14.09 14.34
N ASN A 55 -2.98 14.34 13.44
CA ASN A 55 -4.00 15.38 13.57
C ASN A 55 -4.90 15.13 14.79
N THR A 56 -5.28 13.87 15.02
CA THR A 56 -6.13 13.52 16.17
C THR A 56 -5.38 13.70 17.50
N ARG A 57 -4.07 13.38 17.54
CA ARG A 57 -3.22 13.67 18.72
C ARG A 57 -3.14 15.17 18.99
N GLN A 58 -2.87 15.98 17.96
CA GLN A 58 -2.83 17.43 18.09
C GLN A 58 -4.18 18.01 18.54
N SER A 59 -5.30 17.49 18.04
CA SER A 59 -6.63 17.89 18.48
C SER A 59 -6.88 17.54 19.95
N SER A 60 -6.46 16.35 20.39
CA SER A 60 -6.51 15.97 21.80
C SER A 60 -5.67 16.88 22.68
N ASP A 61 -4.45 17.23 22.27
CA ASP A 61 -3.58 18.15 23.03
C ASP A 61 -4.21 19.54 23.11
N ALA A 62 -4.74 20.06 22.00
CA ALA A 62 -5.46 21.34 21.99
C ALA A 62 -6.68 21.34 22.93
N LEU A 63 -7.43 20.24 22.99
CA LEU A 63 -8.55 20.09 23.93
C LEU A 63 -8.09 20.06 25.39
N ALA A 64 -6.93 19.46 25.68
CA ALA A 64 -6.37 19.46 27.02
C ALA A 64 -5.92 20.87 27.44
N ASP A 65 -5.22 21.60 26.56
CA ASP A 65 -4.79 22.97 26.79
C ASP A 65 -5.98 23.92 26.99
N GLU A 66 -7.05 23.73 26.21
CA GLU A 66 -8.29 24.48 26.35
C GLU A 66 -9.01 24.14 27.66
N GLY A 67 -9.05 22.86 28.02
CA GLY A 67 -9.57 22.36 29.29
C GLY A 67 -8.86 22.99 30.49
N GLU A 68 -7.53 23.13 30.42
CA GLU A 68 -6.74 23.77 31.47
C GLU A 68 -7.07 25.26 31.61
N LYS A 69 -7.08 25.99 30.49
CA LYS A 69 -7.40 27.43 30.46
C LYS A 69 -8.80 27.72 30.98
N LYS A 70 -9.79 26.90 30.61
CA LYS A 70 -11.19 27.06 30.99
C LYS A 70 -11.55 26.41 32.33
N LYS A 71 -10.64 25.60 32.90
CA LYS A 71 -10.92 24.71 34.05
C LYS A 71 -12.13 23.79 33.80
N ASP A 72 -12.28 23.34 32.55
CA ASP A 72 -13.42 22.53 32.11
C ASP A 72 -13.02 21.06 32.01
N ILE A 73 -13.50 20.26 32.97
CA ILE A 73 -13.23 18.82 33.04
C ILE A 73 -13.80 18.04 31.84
N SER A 74 -14.87 18.54 31.20
CA SER A 74 -15.49 17.87 30.07
C SER A 74 -14.57 17.82 28.85
N LEU A 75 -13.71 18.84 28.68
CA LEU A 75 -12.71 18.89 27.61
C LEU A 75 -11.59 17.86 27.83
N PHE A 76 -11.16 17.66 29.08
CA PHE A 76 -10.20 16.60 29.43
C PHE A 76 -10.76 15.20 29.17
N LEU A 77 -12.04 14.96 29.48
CA LEU A 77 -12.68 13.67 29.19
C LEU A 77 -12.71 13.39 27.68
N LYS A 78 -13.05 14.40 26.86
CA LYS A 78 -13.02 14.29 25.39
C LYS A 78 -11.61 14.04 24.87
N SER A 79 -10.62 14.79 25.37
CA SER A 79 -9.21 14.61 25.01
C SER A 79 -8.73 13.18 25.31
N ASN A 80 -9.03 12.66 26.50
CA ASN A 80 -8.65 11.31 26.89
C ASN A 80 -9.35 10.22 26.05
N ALA A 81 -10.62 10.42 25.69
CA ALA A 81 -11.33 9.50 24.79
C ALA A 81 -10.64 9.42 23.42
N LEU A 82 -10.26 10.56 22.85
CA LEU A 82 -9.52 10.60 21.58
C LEU A 82 -8.15 9.92 21.66
N ARG A 83 -7.39 10.13 22.76
CA ARG A 83 -6.10 9.45 22.95
C ARG A 83 -6.24 7.94 23.01
N LYS A 84 -7.28 7.46 23.71
CA LYS A 84 -7.57 6.03 23.81
C LYS A 84 -7.90 5.45 22.44
N GLU A 85 -8.81 6.08 21.70
CA GLU A 85 -9.20 5.64 20.36
C GLU A 85 -8.00 5.60 19.41
N VAL A 86 -7.18 6.65 19.37
CA VAL A 86 -5.99 6.69 18.52
C VAL A 86 -5.02 5.57 18.89
N THR A 87 -4.79 5.32 20.17
CA THR A 87 -3.89 4.25 20.62
C THR A 87 -4.37 2.87 20.15
N GLU A 88 -5.67 2.59 20.30
CA GLU A 88 -6.27 1.35 19.84
C GLU A 88 -6.17 1.18 18.31
N LYS A 89 -6.45 2.26 17.55
CA LYS A 89 -6.32 2.24 16.09
C LYS A 89 -4.86 2.03 15.65
N VAL A 90 -3.89 2.68 16.29
CA VAL A 90 -2.46 2.52 15.97
C VAL A 90 -1.99 1.09 16.23
N LEU A 91 -2.43 0.46 17.33
CA LEU A 91 -2.14 -0.94 17.61
C LEU A 91 -2.73 -1.88 16.55
N SER A 92 -3.94 -1.59 16.05
CA SER A 92 -4.54 -2.38 14.97
C SER A 92 -3.84 -2.23 13.60
N LEU A 93 -3.14 -1.12 13.38
CA LEU A 93 -2.38 -0.85 12.14
C LEU A 93 -0.99 -1.49 12.15
N ASN A 94 -0.41 -1.72 13.32
CA ASN A 94 0.87 -2.39 13.52
C ASN A 94 0.67 -3.58 14.48
N PRO A 95 0.05 -4.68 14.01
CA PRO A 95 -0.21 -5.84 14.84
C PRO A 95 1.06 -6.54 15.34
#